data_AF-A0A9W3DLX0-F1
#
_entry.id   AF-A0A9W3DLX0-F1
#
_cell.length_a   1.000
_cell.length_b   1.000
_cell.length_c   1.000
_cell.angle_alpha   90.00
_cell.angle_beta   90.00
_cell.angle_gamma   90.00
#
_symmetry.space_group_name_H-M   'P 1'
#
loop_
_entity.id
_entity.type
_entity.pdbx_description
1 polymer ?
#
loop_
_entity_poly.entity_id
_entity_poly.type
_entity_poly.pdbx_seq_one_letter_code
_entity_poly.pdbx_strand_id
1 'polypeptide(L)'
;MNTSVEATYDNPKFFRNTVITSLKFETSKGRTSVFGYEVGKKFVLGQNGGRLLGFHGKEGEAIDALGGYFEHTPVPTPTPVIGDPWGDYGIYDGVKKITIGLYEEGVAFLKFVYIKGNGLVTGDDHGKITSLGAEEIVLEDGEYLKGIKGYYRPIPGAPFGKIVSIKFKTNRRETPLYGLDSGEKYSFEEKDHKITGFSGRATDVIYDISPMSRRI
;
A
#
# COMPACT_ATOMS: atom_id res chain seq x y z
N MET A 1 -21.19 -0.52 -16.61
CA MET A 1 -21.43 -1.54 -17.65
C MET A 1 -20.16 -1.65 -18.47
N ASN A 2 -19.63 -2.86 -18.64
CA ASN A 2 -18.38 -3.09 -19.36
C ASN A 2 -18.67 -3.33 -20.84
N THR A 3 -17.73 -3.00 -21.71
CA THR A 3 -17.83 -3.37 -23.13
C THR A 3 -17.76 -4.89 -23.24
N SER A 4 -18.71 -5.52 -23.93
CA SER A 4 -18.71 -6.96 -24.20
C SER A 4 -18.83 -7.23 -25.69
N VAL A 5 -18.21 -8.32 -26.15
CA VAL A 5 -18.36 -8.81 -27.52
C VAL A 5 -18.81 -10.26 -27.43
N GLU A 6 -20.02 -10.52 -27.89
CA GLU A 6 -20.54 -11.86 -28.06
C GLU A 6 -20.41 -12.25 -29.53
N ALA A 7 -20.05 -13.50 -29.80
CA ALA A 7 -19.85 -14.02 -31.14
C ALA A 7 -20.49 -15.39 -31.28
N THR A 8 -21.02 -15.70 -32.46
CA THR A 8 -21.40 -17.07 -32.83
C THR A 8 -20.50 -17.61 -33.93
N TYR A 9 -20.31 -18.92 -33.96
CA TYR A 9 -19.56 -19.62 -35.00
C TYR A 9 -20.25 -20.91 -35.40
N ASP A 10 -20.09 -21.29 -36.66
CA ASP A 10 -20.61 -22.54 -37.22
C ASP A 10 -19.70 -23.06 -38.35
N ASN A 11 -19.97 -24.26 -38.86
CA ASN A 11 -19.31 -24.83 -40.05
C ASN A 11 -20.33 -24.98 -41.21
N PRO A 12 -20.81 -23.87 -41.79
CA PRO A 12 -21.77 -23.87 -42.89
C PRO A 12 -21.21 -24.54 -44.15
N LYS A 13 -22.06 -25.28 -44.89
CA LYS A 13 -21.67 -26.05 -46.09
C LYS A 13 -20.96 -25.26 -47.19
N PHE A 14 -21.17 -23.94 -47.25
CA PHE A 14 -20.55 -23.06 -48.24
C PHE A 14 -19.08 -22.72 -47.90
N PHE A 15 -18.68 -22.88 -46.64
CA PHE A 15 -17.30 -22.70 -46.18
C PHE A 15 -16.70 -24.07 -45.87
N ARG A 16 -15.40 -24.24 -46.11
CA ARG A 16 -14.71 -25.53 -45.85
C ARG A 16 -14.23 -25.67 -44.41
N ASN A 17 -14.58 -24.73 -43.55
CA ASN A 17 -14.08 -24.58 -42.20
C ASN A 17 -15.09 -23.85 -41.31
N THR A 18 -14.85 -23.93 -40.00
CA THR A 18 -15.57 -23.15 -39.01
C THR A 18 -15.31 -21.66 -39.21
N VAL A 19 -16.38 -20.86 -39.19
CA VAL A 19 -16.35 -19.41 -39.36
C VAL A 19 -17.22 -18.72 -38.32
N ILE A 20 -16.87 -17.48 -37.98
CA ILE A 20 -17.71 -16.57 -37.21
C ILE A 20 -18.95 -16.21 -38.05
N THR A 21 -20.13 -16.43 -37.48
CA THR A 21 -21.42 -16.22 -38.15
C THR A 21 -22.09 -14.92 -37.70
N SER A 22 -21.86 -14.49 -36.45
CA SER A 22 -22.32 -13.20 -35.95
C SER A 22 -21.38 -12.56 -34.94
N LEU A 23 -21.51 -11.23 -34.79
CA LEU A 23 -20.90 -10.44 -33.74
C LEU A 23 -21.94 -9.50 -33.13
N LYS A 24 -22.02 -9.49 -31.81
CA LYS A 24 -22.83 -8.56 -31.02
C LYS A 24 -21.91 -7.77 -30.11
N PHE A 25 -21.90 -6.46 -30.30
CA PHE A 25 -21.14 -5.51 -29.52
C PHE A 25 -22.08 -4.80 -28.55
N GLU A 26 -21.73 -4.82 -27.26
CA GLU A 26 -22.36 -3.97 -26.26
C GLU A 26 -21.32 -3.02 -25.71
N THR A 27 -21.60 -1.72 -25.76
CA THR A 27 -20.66 -0.68 -25.30
C THR A 27 -20.99 -0.25 -23.88
N SER A 28 -19.99 0.27 -23.16
CA SER A 28 -20.18 0.82 -21.80
C SER A 28 -21.20 1.96 -21.70
N LYS A 29 -21.57 2.59 -22.82
CA LYS A 29 -22.63 3.62 -22.93
C LYS A 29 -24.02 3.02 -23.24
N GLY A 30 -24.18 1.70 -23.16
CA GLY A 30 -25.46 1.00 -23.36
C GLY A 30 -25.89 0.88 -24.83
N ARG A 31 -25.01 1.13 -25.80
CA ARG A 31 -25.32 0.89 -27.22
C ARG A 31 -25.05 -0.56 -27.58
N THR A 32 -25.99 -1.19 -28.29
CA THR A 32 -25.86 -2.55 -28.84
C THR A 32 -25.87 -2.52 -30.36
N SER A 33 -24.92 -3.23 -30.98
CA SER A 33 -24.85 -3.42 -32.44
C SER A 33 -24.66 -4.91 -32.75
N VAL A 34 -25.41 -5.45 -33.72
CA VAL A 34 -25.33 -6.84 -34.13
C VAL A 34 -25.03 -6.92 -35.62
N PHE A 35 -24.13 -7.82 -36.02
CA PHE A 35 -23.70 -8.06 -37.39
C PHE A 35 -23.70 -9.55 -37.69
N GLY A 36 -24.10 -9.94 -38.91
CA GLY A 36 -24.18 -11.35 -39.33
C GLY A 36 -25.46 -12.06 -38.87
N TYR A 37 -25.43 -13.39 -38.89
CA TYR A 37 -26.56 -14.26 -38.55
C TYR A 37 -26.21 -15.10 -37.33
N GLU A 38 -26.98 -14.98 -36.25
CA GLU A 38 -26.77 -15.70 -34.99
C GLU A 38 -27.08 -17.19 -35.13
N VAL A 39 -26.15 -17.94 -35.73
CA VAL A 39 -26.28 -19.37 -36.02
C VAL A 39 -25.07 -20.12 -35.46
N GLY A 40 -25.30 -21.30 -34.89
CA GLY A 40 -24.26 -22.16 -34.36
C GLY A 40 -23.97 -21.91 -32.88
N LYS A 41 -22.71 -22.12 -32.48
CA LYS A 41 -22.28 -22.05 -31.07
C LYS A 41 -21.86 -20.63 -30.70
N LYS A 42 -22.19 -20.23 -29.48
CA LYS A 42 -21.91 -18.90 -28.94
C LYS A 42 -20.69 -18.90 -28.03
N PHE A 43 -19.91 -17.83 -28.05
CA PHE A 43 -18.87 -17.50 -27.08
C PHE A 43 -18.84 -15.99 -26.81
N VAL A 44 -18.23 -15.61 -25.70
CA VAL A 44 -18.08 -14.20 -25.29
C VAL A 44 -16.60 -13.88 -25.16
N LEU A 45 -16.18 -12.79 -25.78
CA LEU A 45 -14.89 -12.16 -25.56
C LEU A 45 -15.06 -11.11 -24.47
N GLY A 46 -14.49 -11.37 -23.29
CA GLY A 46 -14.55 -10.44 -22.16
C GLY A 46 -13.64 -10.84 -21.02
N GLN A 47 -13.03 -9.84 -20.39
CA GLN A 47 -12.37 -9.95 -19.09
C GLN A 47 -13.18 -9.10 -18.10
N ASN A 48 -13.48 -9.63 -16.91
CA ASN A 48 -14.26 -8.94 -15.88
C ASN A 48 -13.66 -7.56 -15.54
N GLY A 49 -14.20 -6.49 -16.12
CA GLY A 49 -13.76 -5.11 -15.89
C GLY A 49 -12.73 -4.55 -16.88
N GLY A 50 -12.19 -5.37 -17.79
CA GLY A 50 -11.18 -4.93 -18.75
C GLY A 50 -11.76 -4.15 -19.92
N ARG A 51 -11.13 -3.03 -20.30
CA ARG A 51 -11.47 -2.28 -21.51
C ARG A 51 -10.96 -3.02 -22.75
N LEU A 52 -11.83 -3.26 -23.74
CA LEU A 52 -11.43 -3.82 -25.03
C LEU A 52 -10.52 -2.83 -25.79
N LEU A 53 -9.34 -3.29 -26.19
CA LEU A 53 -8.31 -2.49 -26.87
C LEU A 53 -8.24 -2.78 -28.37
N GLY A 54 -8.59 -3.99 -28.80
CA GLY A 54 -8.55 -4.39 -30.19
C GLY A 54 -8.88 -5.87 -30.37
N PHE A 55 -8.79 -6.34 -31.61
CA PHE A 55 -9.04 -7.73 -31.97
C PHE A 55 -7.81 -8.37 -32.63
N HIS A 56 -7.72 -9.69 -32.53
CA HIS A 56 -6.82 -10.51 -33.33
C HIS A 56 -7.59 -11.73 -33.83
N GLY A 57 -7.10 -12.42 -34.85
CA GLY A 57 -7.84 -13.53 -35.43
C GLY A 57 -7.13 -14.20 -36.59
N LYS A 58 -7.90 -15.03 -37.29
CA LYS A 58 -7.52 -15.65 -38.55
C LYS A 58 -8.64 -15.44 -39.55
N GLU A 59 -8.28 -15.09 -40.77
CA GLU A 59 -9.20 -14.86 -41.88
C GLU A 59 -8.85 -15.74 -43.09
N GLY A 60 -9.90 -16.10 -43.83
CA GLY A 60 -9.87 -16.77 -45.13
C GLY A 60 -10.95 -16.16 -46.02
N GLU A 61 -11.87 -16.98 -46.54
CA GLU A 61 -13.08 -16.48 -47.22
C GLU A 61 -14.07 -15.82 -46.25
N ALA A 62 -13.92 -16.10 -44.94
CA ALA A 62 -14.62 -15.44 -43.84
C ALA A 62 -13.68 -15.34 -42.61
N ILE A 63 -14.21 -14.90 -41.48
CA ILE A 63 -13.46 -14.83 -40.22
C ILE A 63 -13.45 -16.23 -39.61
N ASP A 64 -12.30 -16.91 -39.61
CA ASP A 64 -12.16 -18.28 -39.12
C ASP A 64 -12.01 -18.34 -37.59
N ALA A 65 -11.37 -17.32 -37.02
CA ALA A 65 -11.12 -17.22 -35.59
C ALA A 65 -11.07 -15.76 -35.14
N LEU A 66 -11.57 -15.49 -33.94
CA LEU A 66 -11.59 -14.16 -33.34
C LEU A 66 -11.19 -14.23 -31.86
N GLY A 67 -10.27 -13.36 -31.47
CA GLY A 67 -9.87 -13.06 -30.10
C GLY A 67 -9.84 -11.54 -29.86
N GLY A 68 -9.80 -11.14 -28.59
CA GLY A 68 -9.81 -9.74 -28.18
C GLY A 68 -8.61 -9.41 -27.28
N TYR A 69 -7.98 -8.27 -27.52
CA TYR A 69 -7.03 -7.67 -26.59
C TYR A 69 -7.78 -6.86 -25.55
N PHE A 70 -7.56 -7.15 -24.27
CA PHE A 70 -8.18 -6.42 -23.16
C PHE A 70 -7.10 -5.73 -22.32
N GLU A 71 -7.46 -4.56 -21.79
CA GLU A 71 -6.66 -3.85 -20.81
C GLU A 71 -6.60 -4.67 -19.52
N HIS A 72 -5.42 -5.22 -19.22
CA HIS A 72 -5.10 -5.77 -17.92
C HIS A 72 -4.92 -4.60 -16.94
N THR A 73 -6.01 -4.09 -16.38
CA THR A 73 -5.89 -3.39 -15.10
C THR A 73 -5.60 -4.48 -14.06
N PRO A 74 -4.43 -4.49 -13.38
CA PRO A 74 -4.31 -5.28 -12.18
C PRO A 74 -5.45 -4.81 -11.28
N VAL A 75 -6.40 -5.71 -10.99
CA VAL A 75 -7.31 -5.48 -9.87
C VAL A 75 -6.39 -5.17 -8.70
N PRO A 76 -6.49 -3.99 -8.05
CA PRO A 76 -5.74 -3.80 -6.84
C PRO A 76 -6.21 -4.91 -5.91
N THR A 77 -5.35 -5.91 -5.71
CA THR A 77 -5.53 -6.86 -4.63
C THR A 77 -5.75 -5.98 -3.41
N PRO A 78 -6.83 -6.15 -2.63
CA PRO A 78 -6.98 -5.40 -1.39
C PRO A 78 -5.68 -5.64 -0.63
N THR A 79 -4.85 -4.61 -0.59
CA THR A 79 -3.56 -4.63 0.06
C THR A 79 -3.89 -4.95 1.50
N PRO A 80 -3.44 -6.07 2.09
CA PRO A 80 -3.68 -6.30 3.51
C PRO A 80 -3.13 -5.08 4.26
N VAL A 81 -4.05 -4.24 4.75
CA VAL A 81 -3.70 -3.04 5.48
C VAL A 81 -3.46 -3.50 6.91
N ILE A 82 -2.21 -3.87 7.20
CA ILE A 82 -1.79 -4.41 8.49
C ILE A 82 -1.53 -3.26 9.47
N GLY A 83 -1.84 -3.45 10.76
CA GLY A 83 -1.74 -2.39 11.76
C GLY A 83 -2.87 -1.38 11.68
N ASP A 84 -3.39 -0.93 12.81
CA ASP A 84 -4.32 0.19 12.87
C ASP A 84 -3.56 1.52 12.75
N PRO A 85 -4.07 2.51 12.01
CA PRO A 85 -3.42 3.80 11.91
C PRO A 85 -3.44 4.52 13.25
N TRP A 86 -2.34 5.15 13.62
CA TRP A 86 -2.23 6.01 14.79
C TRP A 86 -1.52 7.32 14.44
N GLY A 87 -1.76 8.36 15.23
CA GLY A 87 -1.01 9.60 15.10
C GLY A 87 -1.28 10.60 16.21
N ASP A 88 -0.19 11.17 16.72
CA ASP A 88 -0.21 12.21 17.71
C ASP A 88 -0.25 13.59 17.01
N TYR A 89 -1.40 13.93 16.42
CA TYR A 89 -1.57 15.09 15.52
C TYR A 89 -1.65 16.46 16.23
N GLY A 90 -1.09 16.58 17.43
CA GLY A 90 -1.08 17.84 18.17
C GLY A 90 -0.08 18.85 17.59
N ILE A 91 -0.37 20.13 17.78
CA ILE A 91 0.59 21.21 17.53
C ILE A 91 1.54 21.27 18.74
N TYR A 92 2.66 20.56 18.63
CA TYR A 92 3.69 20.48 19.66
C TYR A 92 4.95 21.25 19.25
N ASP A 93 5.73 21.67 20.25
CA ASP A 93 7.00 22.37 20.07
C ASP A 93 8.18 21.39 19.91
N GLY A 94 8.02 20.15 20.33
CA GLY A 94 9.05 19.11 20.26
C GLY A 94 8.69 17.90 21.11
N VAL A 95 9.60 16.93 21.12
CA VAL A 95 9.49 15.70 21.92
C VAL A 95 10.37 15.84 23.17
N LYS A 96 9.82 15.58 24.36
CA LYS A 96 10.55 15.59 25.64
C LYS A 96 10.97 14.19 26.07
N LYS A 97 10.11 13.19 25.84
CA LYS A 97 10.37 11.81 26.25
C LYS A 97 9.91 10.83 25.19
N ILE A 98 10.65 9.75 25.04
CA ILE A 98 10.31 8.60 24.23
C ILE A 98 10.36 7.37 25.14
N THR A 99 9.34 6.53 25.10
CA THR A 99 9.31 5.22 25.76
C THR A 99 9.25 4.14 24.69
N ILE A 100 10.15 3.18 24.74
CA ILE A 100 10.29 2.12 23.74
C ILE A 100 10.15 0.77 24.42
N GLY A 101 9.15 -0.02 24.01
CA GLY A 101 9.03 -1.42 24.44
C GLY A 101 9.41 -2.36 23.29
N LEU A 102 10.21 -3.37 23.62
CA LEU A 102 10.69 -4.36 22.65
C LEU A 102 9.94 -5.69 22.80
N TYR A 103 10.06 -6.53 21.79
CA TYR A 103 9.73 -7.96 21.84
C TYR A 103 10.81 -8.76 21.11
N GLU A 104 10.67 -10.08 21.06
CA GLU A 104 11.67 -10.99 20.50
C GLU A 104 12.11 -10.64 19.08
N GLU A 105 11.21 -10.11 18.24
CA GLU A 105 11.52 -9.84 16.84
C GLU A 105 11.65 -8.34 16.49
N GLY A 106 11.47 -7.41 17.44
CA GLY A 106 11.61 -5.98 17.15
C GLY A 106 10.98 -5.01 18.15
N VAL A 107 10.38 -3.94 17.63
CA VAL A 107 9.74 -2.88 18.44
C VAL A 107 8.26 -3.17 18.59
N ALA A 108 7.82 -3.35 19.85
CA ALA A 108 6.43 -3.66 20.18
C ALA A 108 5.64 -2.41 20.59
N PHE A 109 6.30 -1.42 21.19
CA PHE A 109 5.62 -0.29 21.81
C PHE A 109 6.40 1.01 21.64
N LEU A 110 5.67 2.09 21.39
CA LEU A 110 6.15 3.46 21.39
C LEU A 110 5.18 4.35 22.15
N LYS A 111 5.73 5.25 22.96
CA LYS A 111 4.98 6.36 23.57
C LYS A 111 5.84 7.60 23.60
N PHE A 112 5.19 8.75 23.43
CA PHE A 112 5.86 10.03 23.40
C PHE A 112 5.27 10.99 24.44
N VAL A 113 6.13 11.83 25.01
CA VAL A 113 5.72 13.01 25.75
C VAL A 113 6.21 14.22 24.99
N TYR A 114 5.30 15.12 24.67
CA TYR A 114 5.52 16.29 23.84
C TYR A 114 5.61 17.56 24.68
N ILE A 115 6.37 18.54 24.19
CA ILE A 115 6.43 19.90 24.73
C ILE A 115 5.33 20.73 24.05
N LYS A 116 4.55 21.46 24.84
CA LYS A 116 3.54 22.40 24.35
C LYS A 116 3.51 23.66 25.22
N GLY A 117 4.09 24.74 24.71
CA GLY A 117 4.35 25.96 25.48
C GLY A 117 5.22 25.65 26.70
N ASN A 118 4.73 26.04 27.87
CA ASN A 118 5.42 25.80 29.15
C ASN A 118 5.06 24.44 29.79
N GLY A 119 4.31 23.59 29.09
CA GLY A 119 3.80 22.33 29.62
C GLY A 119 4.22 21.11 28.81
N LEU A 120 3.84 19.94 29.33
CA LEU A 120 4.03 18.65 28.69
C LEU A 120 2.68 18.01 28.37
N VAL A 121 2.59 17.34 27.23
CA VAL A 121 1.42 16.56 26.80
C VAL A 121 1.85 15.13 26.56
N THR A 122 1.22 14.19 27.25
CA THR A 122 1.44 12.76 27.05
C THR A 122 0.63 12.29 25.84
N GLY A 123 1.30 11.69 24.86
CA GLY A 123 0.66 11.02 23.73
C GLY A 123 0.10 9.66 24.10
N ASP A 124 -0.62 9.06 23.17
CA ASP A 124 -1.25 7.75 23.36
C ASP A 124 -0.21 6.62 23.35
N ASP A 125 -0.66 5.45 23.80
CA ASP A 125 0.09 4.21 23.75
C ASP A 125 -0.02 3.62 22.34
N HIS A 126 1.12 3.41 21.67
CA HIS A 126 1.16 2.80 20.34
C HIS A 126 1.82 1.43 20.45
N GLY A 127 1.07 0.36 20.14
CA GLY A 127 1.55 -1.01 20.33
C GLY A 127 1.26 -1.56 21.73
N LYS A 128 1.94 -2.64 22.14
CA LYS A 128 1.75 -3.26 23.46
C LYS A 128 3.07 -3.51 24.17
N ILE A 129 3.17 -3.06 25.41
CA ILE A 129 4.31 -3.38 26.29
C ILE A 129 4.34 -4.89 26.54
N THR A 130 5.51 -5.50 26.37
CA THR A 130 5.73 -6.93 26.63
C THR A 130 6.33 -7.17 28.01
N SER A 131 6.56 -8.43 28.37
CA SER A 131 7.28 -8.81 29.58
C SER A 131 8.74 -8.35 29.61
N LEU A 132 9.30 -7.91 28.48
CA LEU A 132 10.65 -7.33 28.43
C LEU A 132 10.71 -5.91 29.01
N GLY A 133 9.57 -5.30 29.30
CA GLY A 133 9.49 -3.94 29.82
C GLY A 133 9.71 -2.88 28.73
N ALA A 134 10.02 -1.67 29.17
CA ALA A 134 10.25 -0.52 28.29
C ALA A 134 11.40 0.35 28.78
N GLU A 135 12.14 0.93 27.84
CA GLU A 135 13.21 1.89 28.09
C GLU A 135 12.71 3.32 27.85
N GLU A 136 13.15 4.25 28.69
CA GLU A 136 12.82 5.68 28.55
C GLU A 136 14.03 6.49 28.10
N ILE A 137 13.80 7.38 27.14
CA ILE A 137 14.77 8.37 26.67
C ILE A 137 14.19 9.74 26.99
N VAL A 138 14.86 10.48 27.88
CA VAL A 138 14.52 11.87 28.21
C VAL A 138 15.46 12.80 27.43
N LEU A 139 14.89 13.78 26.75
CA LEU A 139 15.65 14.82 26.06
C LEU A 139 15.95 15.98 27.04
N GLU A 140 17.19 16.44 27.02
CA GLU A 140 17.64 17.55 27.85
C GLU A 140 17.05 18.90 27.39
N ASP A 141 17.23 19.94 28.20
CA ASP A 141 16.76 21.28 27.86
C ASP A 141 17.55 21.83 26.66
N GLY A 142 16.83 22.18 25.59
CA GLY A 142 17.42 22.58 24.30
C GLY A 142 17.87 21.41 23.41
N GLU A 143 17.65 20.16 23.84
CA GLU A 143 17.78 18.98 22.99
C GLU A 143 16.48 18.76 22.18
N TYR A 144 16.61 18.48 20.89
CA TYR A 144 15.48 18.17 20.00
C TYR A 144 15.85 17.09 18.99
N LEU A 145 14.84 16.31 18.60
CA LEU A 145 14.96 15.27 17.59
C LEU A 145 15.15 15.88 16.20
N LYS A 146 16.14 15.38 15.47
CA LYS A 146 16.45 15.73 14.08
C LYS A 146 16.14 14.62 13.10
N GLY A 147 16.20 13.38 13.56
CA GLY A 147 16.00 12.24 12.70
C GLY A 147 15.80 10.94 13.43
N ILE A 148 15.37 9.94 12.68
CA ILE A 148 15.28 8.55 13.11
C ILE A 148 15.96 7.67 12.09
N LYS A 149 16.52 6.56 12.54
CA LYS A 149 17.07 5.50 11.69
C LYS A 149 16.71 4.16 12.29
N GLY A 150 16.63 3.12 11.47
CA GLY A 150 16.39 1.80 11.99
C GLY A 150 16.27 0.76 10.89
N TYR A 151 15.70 -0.38 11.28
CA TYR A 151 15.44 -1.46 10.36
C TYR A 151 13.98 -1.89 10.42
N TYR A 152 13.43 -2.27 9.28
CA TYR A 152 12.10 -2.85 9.15
C TYR A 152 12.17 -4.15 8.35
N ARG A 153 11.18 -5.03 8.54
CA ARG A 153 10.99 -6.23 7.72
C ARG A 153 9.77 -6.03 6.82
N PRO A 154 9.95 -6.00 5.49
CA PRO A 154 8.83 -5.91 4.56
C PRO A 154 7.83 -7.03 4.79
N ILE A 155 6.54 -6.72 4.64
CA ILE A 155 5.48 -7.74 4.63
C ILE A 155 5.01 -7.89 3.19
N PRO A 156 5.01 -9.12 2.63
CA PRO A 156 4.54 -9.35 1.26
C PRO A 156 3.14 -8.78 1.03
N GLY A 157 3.03 -7.89 0.05
CA GLY A 157 1.77 -7.26 -0.32
C GLY A 157 1.31 -6.12 0.61
N ALA A 158 2.14 -5.63 1.54
CA ALA A 158 1.88 -4.41 2.31
C ALA A 158 2.83 -3.28 1.88
N PRO A 159 2.40 -2.00 1.96
CA PRO A 159 3.24 -0.86 1.59
C PRO A 159 4.23 -0.44 2.69
N PHE A 160 4.17 -1.09 3.86
CA PHE A 160 5.01 -0.88 5.03
C PHE A 160 5.40 -2.24 5.62
N GLY A 161 6.28 -2.25 6.63
CA GLY A 161 6.74 -3.49 7.24
C GLY A 161 7.11 -3.35 8.70
N LYS A 162 7.09 -4.46 9.44
CA LYS A 162 7.32 -4.49 10.90
C LYS A 162 8.60 -3.74 11.27
N ILE A 163 8.51 -2.76 12.17
CA ILE A 163 9.68 -2.05 12.69
C ILE A 163 10.46 -3.00 13.61
N VAL A 164 11.67 -3.33 13.16
CA VAL A 164 12.58 -4.26 13.85
C VAL A 164 13.47 -3.52 14.82
N SER A 165 13.86 -2.30 14.48
CA SER A 165 14.63 -1.46 15.37
C SER A 165 14.50 0.02 15.05
N ILE A 166 14.88 0.84 16.02
CA ILE A 166 14.87 2.28 15.91
C ILE A 166 16.01 2.88 16.74
N LYS A 167 16.60 3.96 16.25
CA LYS A 167 17.45 4.88 16.99
C LYS A 167 17.07 6.31 16.64
N PHE A 168 17.32 7.20 17.58
CA PHE A 168 16.99 8.61 17.46
C PHE A 168 18.27 9.43 17.33
N LYS A 169 18.25 10.41 16.42
CA LYS A 169 19.28 11.42 16.29
C LYS A 169 18.73 12.74 16.80
N THR A 170 19.46 13.37 17.71
CA THR A 170 19.15 14.70 18.25
C THR A 170 20.16 15.72 17.71
N ASN A 171 19.98 16.99 18.06
CA ASN A 171 20.99 18.02 17.84
C ASN A 171 22.24 17.87 18.73
N ARG A 172 22.23 16.97 19.72
CA ARG A 172 23.33 16.78 20.66
C ARG A 172 24.00 15.41 20.56
N ARG A 173 23.23 14.35 20.28
CA ARG A 173 23.69 12.96 20.31
C ARG A 173 22.89 12.06 19.38
N GLU A 174 23.37 10.83 19.22
CA GLU A 174 22.57 9.72 18.72
C GLU A 174 22.36 8.71 19.85
N THR A 175 21.18 8.11 19.91
CA THR A 175 20.89 7.03 20.87
C THR A 175 21.49 5.70 20.39
N PRO A 176 21.60 4.70 21.28
CA PRO A 176 21.79 3.32 20.85
C PRO A 176 20.67 2.86 19.88
N LEU A 177 20.92 1.75 19.19
CA LEU A 177 19.90 1.06 18.42
C LEU A 177 19.06 0.20 19.37
N TYR A 178 17.75 0.42 19.39
CA TYR A 178 16.80 -0.37 20.15
C TYR A 178 16.15 -1.39 19.22
N GLY A 179 16.24 -2.69 19.56
CA GLY A 179 15.80 -3.80 18.71
C GLY A 179 16.94 -4.45 17.94
N LEU A 180 16.62 -5.14 16.83
CA LEU A 180 17.59 -5.95 16.09
C LEU A 180 18.21 -5.19 14.90
N ASP A 181 19.51 -5.39 14.67
CA ASP A 181 20.24 -4.93 13.49
C ASP A 181 20.02 -5.91 12.31
N SER A 182 18.78 -6.01 11.84
CA SER A 182 18.40 -6.93 10.75
C SER A 182 17.17 -6.45 9.98
N GLY A 183 17.15 -6.71 8.68
CA GLY A 183 16.09 -6.26 7.77
C GLY A 183 16.57 -5.14 6.84
N GLU A 184 15.62 -4.39 6.29
CA GLU A 184 15.88 -3.25 5.42
C GLU A 184 16.02 -1.97 6.21
N LYS A 185 16.93 -1.09 5.78
CA LYS A 185 17.20 0.19 6.46
C LYS A 185 16.12 1.21 6.12
N TYR A 186 15.70 1.96 7.13
CA TYR A 186 14.93 3.19 6.93
C TYR A 186 15.59 4.34 7.68
N SER A 187 15.36 5.57 7.21
CA SER A 187 15.80 6.78 7.88
C SER A 187 14.95 7.97 7.49
N PHE A 188 14.81 8.90 8.43
CA PHE A 188 14.26 10.23 8.19
C PHE A 188 15.18 11.25 8.85
N GLU A 189 15.61 12.26 8.09
CA GLU A 189 16.32 13.44 8.60
C GLU A 189 16.11 14.58 7.59
N GLU A 190 15.66 15.73 8.08
CA GLU A 190 15.46 16.93 7.26
C GLU A 190 16.37 18.05 7.75
N LYS A 191 17.02 18.73 6.80
CA LYS A 191 17.92 19.84 7.12
C LYS A 191 17.11 21.00 7.71
N ASP A 192 17.64 21.62 8.77
CA ASP A 192 17.03 22.77 9.45
C ASP A 192 15.62 22.50 10.01
N HIS A 193 15.31 21.24 10.33
CA HIS A 193 14.04 20.82 10.91
C HIS A 193 14.22 20.10 12.24
N LYS A 194 13.19 20.17 13.09
CA LYS A 194 13.01 19.34 14.28
C LYS A 194 11.77 18.46 14.12
N ILE A 195 11.80 17.26 14.69
CA ILE A 195 10.63 16.39 14.78
C ILE A 195 9.76 16.86 15.96
N THR A 196 8.46 17.02 15.69
CA THR A 196 7.46 17.54 16.64
C THR A 196 6.32 16.57 16.90
N GLY A 197 6.19 15.50 16.12
CA GLY A 197 5.13 14.51 16.27
C GLY A 197 5.47 13.23 15.52
N PHE A 198 4.67 12.20 15.75
CA PHE A 198 4.75 10.93 15.03
C PHE A 198 3.36 10.41 14.67
N SER A 199 3.29 9.74 13.54
CA SER A 199 2.16 8.91 13.14
C SER A 199 2.68 7.57 12.63
N GLY A 200 1.80 6.61 12.40
CA GLY A 200 2.21 5.32 11.87
C GLY A 200 1.11 4.29 11.91
N ARG A 201 1.51 3.02 12.05
CA ARG A 201 0.60 1.89 12.18
C ARG A 201 1.06 0.92 13.26
N ALA A 202 0.12 0.41 14.05
CA ALA A 202 0.42 -0.51 15.14
C ALA A 202 -0.75 -1.44 15.45
N THR A 203 -0.47 -2.62 15.99
CA THR A 203 -1.44 -3.42 16.76
C THR A 203 -0.85 -3.70 18.14
N ASP A 204 -0.38 -4.92 18.37
CA ASP A 204 0.51 -5.34 19.44
C ASP A 204 1.98 -5.00 19.16
N VAL A 205 2.33 -4.77 17.88
CA VAL A 205 3.66 -4.36 17.44
C VAL A 205 3.61 -3.15 16.51
N ILE A 206 4.76 -2.50 16.28
CA ILE A 206 4.87 -1.34 15.39
C ILE A 206 5.13 -1.79 13.95
N TYR A 207 4.29 -1.34 13.02
CA TYR A 207 4.40 -1.61 11.58
C TYR A 207 4.87 -0.41 10.75
N ASP A 208 4.69 0.80 11.26
CA ASP A 208 5.15 2.01 10.60
C ASP A 208 5.38 3.12 11.63
N ILE A 209 6.33 3.99 11.34
CA ILE A 209 6.60 5.22 12.07
C ILE A 209 7.03 6.32 11.10
N SER A 210 6.23 7.37 11.06
CA SER A 210 6.37 8.53 10.19
C SER A 210 6.56 9.78 11.05
N PRO A 211 7.76 10.41 11.04
CA PRO A 211 7.99 11.66 11.75
C PRO A 211 7.24 12.85 11.12
N MET A 212 6.73 13.74 11.98
CA MET A 212 6.19 15.03 11.59
C MET A 212 7.16 16.13 11.99
N SER A 213 7.77 16.78 11.02
CA SER A 213 8.81 17.80 11.23
C SER A 213 8.29 19.23 11.10
N ARG A 214 9.02 20.18 11.71
CA ARG A 214 8.85 21.62 11.52
C ARG A 214 10.20 22.29 11.38
N ARG A 215 10.26 23.32 10.54
CA ARG A 215 11.46 24.14 10.35
C ARG A 215 11.85 24.85 11.64
N ILE A 216 13.15 24.95 11.89
CA ILE A 216 13.78 25.66 13.01
C ILE A 216 14.25 27.04 12.55
#